data_AF-V9FLY8-F1
#
_entry.id   AF-V9FLY8-F1
#
_cell.length_a   1.000
_cell.length_b   1.000
_cell.length_c   1.000
_cell.angle_alpha   90.00
_cell.angle_beta   90.00
_cell.angle_gamma   90.00
#
_symmetry.space_group_name_H-M   'P 1'
#
loop_
_entity.id
_entity.type
_entity.pdbx_description
1 polymer ?
#
loop_
_entity_poly.entity_id
_entity_poly.type
_entity_poly.pdbx_seq_one_letter_code
_entity_poly.pdbx_strand_id
1 'polypeptide(L)'
;MENFYTPKAKARGYIKDVKWLNQDWRLVQAHPVEYFSLEVKTSGLLHSKAAKVHRALDEDVLQKYSSLSLMTTLKCKSGSTFVNFMDVAAVVPRNAMLNDAVISMGIQMITDTVKGAIGLSSLLIWPSQQKQWLSETPFVILPLNLDSVHWGVIIVEVAFPTTLRVNFYEPLH
;
A
#
# COMPACT_ATOMS: atom_id res chain seq x y z
N MET A 1 24.60 6.01 -20.80
CA MET A 1 23.65 5.32 -21.69
C MET A 1 22.60 4.48 -20.93
N GLU A 2 22.59 4.49 -19.58
CA GLU A 2 21.65 3.72 -18.75
C GLU A 2 20.22 4.28 -18.72
N ASN A 3 20.06 5.60 -18.87
CA ASN A 3 18.75 6.27 -18.75
C ASN A 3 17.73 5.92 -19.83
N PHE A 4 18.14 5.38 -20.99
CA PHE A 4 17.21 4.99 -22.07
C PHE A 4 16.62 3.58 -21.87
N TYR A 5 17.36 2.68 -21.21
CA TYR A 5 16.92 1.30 -21.02
C TYR A 5 15.92 1.14 -19.88
N THR A 6 15.98 2.01 -18.86
CA THR A 6 15.07 1.99 -17.71
C THR A 6 13.59 2.18 -18.10
N PRO A 7 13.20 3.20 -18.90
CA PRO A 7 11.81 3.34 -19.35
C PRO A 7 11.31 2.15 -20.15
N LYS A 8 12.17 1.58 -21.01
CA LYS A 8 11.83 0.40 -21.83
C LYS A 8 11.59 -0.84 -20.97
N ALA A 9 12.43 -1.08 -19.96
CA ALA A 9 12.27 -2.17 -19.01
C ALA A 9 10.97 -1.99 -18.19
N LYS A 10 10.70 -0.77 -17.71
CA LYS A 10 9.48 -0.44 -16.97
C LYS A 10 8.22 -0.58 -17.82
N ALA A 11 8.23 -0.17 -19.08
CA ALA A 11 7.11 -0.39 -19.99
C ALA A 11 6.81 -1.88 -20.22
N ARG A 12 7.84 -2.72 -20.36
CA ARG A 12 7.66 -4.18 -20.43
C ARG A 12 7.09 -4.75 -19.14
N GLY A 13 7.54 -4.25 -18.00
CA GLY A 13 7.00 -4.61 -16.69
C GLY A 13 5.53 -4.23 -16.55
N TYR A 14 5.16 -2.99 -16.87
CA TYR A 14 3.78 -2.51 -16.91
C TYR A 14 2.85 -3.41 -17.73
N ILE A 15 3.29 -3.88 -18.91
CA ILE A 15 2.51 -4.84 -19.72
C ILE A 15 2.27 -6.15 -18.95
N LYS A 16 3.25 -6.64 -18.19
CA LYS A 16 3.08 -7.82 -17.31
C LYS A 16 2.11 -7.53 -16.17
N ASP A 17 2.18 -6.35 -15.56
CA ASP A 17 1.28 -5.91 -14.49
C ASP A 17 -0.17 -5.91 -14.99
N VAL A 18 -0.44 -5.28 -16.14
CA VAL A 18 -1.77 -5.27 -16.77
C VAL A 18 -2.25 -6.68 -17.10
N LYS A 19 -1.37 -7.55 -17.61
CA LYS A 19 -1.72 -8.96 -17.88
C LYS A 19 -2.06 -9.73 -16.60
N TRP A 20 -1.31 -9.50 -15.52
CA TRP A 20 -1.56 -10.13 -14.23
C TRP A 20 -2.85 -9.62 -13.58
N LEU A 21 -3.12 -8.31 -13.65
CA LEU A 21 -4.37 -7.72 -13.17
C LEU A 21 -5.60 -8.23 -13.93
N ASN A 22 -5.47 -8.47 -15.24
CA ASN A 22 -6.53 -9.00 -16.11
C ASN A 22 -6.70 -10.53 -16.06
N GLN A 23 -5.93 -11.25 -15.23
CA GLN A 23 -6.06 -12.70 -15.19
C GLN A 23 -7.41 -13.13 -14.62
N ASP A 24 -7.81 -14.37 -14.91
CA ASP A 24 -9.02 -14.93 -14.30
C ASP A 24 -8.76 -15.29 -12.84
N TRP A 25 -9.07 -14.34 -11.95
CA TRP A 25 -8.92 -14.49 -10.51
C TRP A 25 -9.71 -15.66 -9.91
N ARG A 26 -10.71 -16.20 -10.62
CA ARG A 26 -11.45 -17.40 -10.20
C ARG A 26 -10.60 -18.66 -10.27
N LEU A 27 -9.56 -18.67 -11.09
CA LEU A 27 -8.64 -19.79 -11.27
C LEU A 27 -7.45 -19.72 -10.30
N VAL A 28 -7.26 -18.57 -9.65
CA VAL A 28 -6.22 -18.40 -8.63
C VAL A 28 -6.76 -19.00 -7.34
N GLN A 29 -6.13 -20.08 -6.86
CA GLN A 29 -6.38 -20.61 -5.52
C GLN A 29 -5.80 -19.65 -4.48
N ALA A 30 -6.53 -18.57 -4.21
CA ALA A 30 -6.24 -17.67 -3.10
C ALA A 30 -7.01 -18.13 -1.86
N HIS A 31 -6.38 -18.03 -0.69
CA HIS A 31 -7.10 -18.15 0.58
C HIS A 31 -8.15 -17.04 0.65
N PRO A 32 -9.30 -17.26 1.31
CA PRO A 32 -10.33 -16.25 1.48
C PRO A 32 -9.71 -14.95 1.99
N VAL A 33 -9.89 -13.84 1.27
CA VAL A 33 -9.42 -12.51 1.68
C VAL A 33 -10.42 -11.95 2.70
N GLU A 34 -10.60 -12.65 3.82
CA GLU A 34 -11.50 -12.20 4.90
C GLU A 34 -10.91 -11.05 5.70
N TYR A 35 -9.58 -10.91 5.70
CA TYR A 35 -8.83 -9.89 6.44
C TYR A 35 -9.27 -8.45 6.16
N PHE A 36 -9.80 -8.18 4.97
CA PHE A 36 -10.27 -6.84 4.58
C PHE A 36 -11.78 -6.76 4.36
N SER A 37 -12.54 -7.76 4.84
CA SER A 37 -13.98 -7.86 4.58
C SER A 37 -14.77 -6.69 5.17
N LEU A 38 -14.30 -6.09 6.26
CA LEU A 38 -14.91 -4.89 6.84
C LEU A 38 -14.64 -3.66 5.96
N GLU A 39 -13.39 -3.49 5.53
CA GLU A 39 -12.87 -2.37 4.74
C GLU A 39 -13.50 -2.34 3.35
N VAL A 40 -13.63 -3.51 2.71
CA VAL A 40 -14.29 -3.66 1.41
C VAL A 40 -15.80 -3.86 1.52
N LYS A 41 -16.37 -3.77 2.74
CA LYS A 41 -17.80 -3.86 3.03
C LYS A 41 -18.44 -5.17 2.55
N THR A 42 -17.69 -6.27 2.61
CA THR A 42 -18.15 -7.63 2.28
C THR A 42 -18.42 -8.49 3.50
N SER A 43 -18.11 -8.00 4.72
CA SER A 43 -18.40 -8.70 5.97
C SER A 43 -19.89 -9.06 6.09
N GLY A 44 -20.18 -10.33 6.39
CA GLY A 44 -21.54 -10.87 6.50
C GLY A 44 -22.31 -11.01 5.19
N LEU A 45 -21.72 -10.67 4.03
CA LEU A 45 -22.35 -10.90 2.73
C LEU A 45 -22.26 -12.37 2.32
N LEU A 46 -23.27 -12.85 1.60
CA LEU A 46 -23.18 -14.10 0.87
C LEU A 46 -21.99 -14.06 -0.10
N HIS A 47 -21.30 -15.18 -0.27
CA HIS A 47 -20.14 -15.29 -1.14
C HIS A 47 -20.40 -14.75 -2.56
N SER A 48 -21.57 -15.00 -3.14
CA SER A 48 -21.91 -14.52 -4.48
C SER A 48 -22.05 -12.99 -4.56
N LYS A 49 -22.44 -12.32 -3.46
CA LYS A 49 -22.50 -10.86 -3.36
C LYS A 49 -21.12 -10.27 -3.12
N ALA A 50 -20.33 -10.84 -2.20
CA ALA A 50 -18.95 -10.43 -1.98
C ALA A 50 -18.12 -10.52 -3.26
N ALA A 51 -18.27 -11.61 -4.04
CA ALA A 51 -17.60 -11.79 -5.32
C ALA A 51 -17.92 -10.68 -6.35
N LYS A 52 -19.13 -10.12 -6.34
CA LYS A 52 -19.49 -8.99 -7.21
C LYS A 52 -18.81 -7.70 -6.77
N VAL A 53 -18.71 -7.46 -5.46
CA VAL A 53 -18.01 -6.29 -4.91
C VAL A 53 -16.52 -6.36 -5.23
N HIS A 54 -15.89 -7.51 -4.99
CA HIS A 54 -14.48 -7.73 -5.35
C HIS A 54 -14.22 -7.50 -6.84
N ARG A 55 -15.08 -8.03 -7.72
CA ARG A 55 -14.96 -7.79 -9.15
C ARG A 55 -15.04 -6.31 -9.53
N ALA A 56 -15.97 -5.56 -8.94
CA ALA A 56 -16.09 -4.13 -9.20
C ALA A 56 -14.83 -3.37 -8.73
N LEU A 57 -14.22 -3.78 -7.61
CA LEU A 57 -12.95 -3.23 -7.14
C LEU A 57 -11.80 -3.57 -8.09
N ASP A 58 -11.72 -4.82 -8.57
CA ASP A 58 -10.71 -5.24 -9.53
C ASP A 58 -10.79 -4.43 -10.83
N GLU A 59 -12.01 -4.23 -11.36
CA GLU A 59 -12.28 -3.42 -12.55
C GLU A 59 -11.88 -1.95 -12.35
N ASP A 60 -12.21 -1.35 -11.20
CA ASP A 60 -11.84 0.04 -10.86
C ASP A 60 -10.30 0.20 -10.73
N VAL A 61 -9.63 -0.73 -10.06
CA VAL A 61 -8.17 -0.75 -9.93
C VAL A 61 -7.52 -0.86 -11.30
N LEU A 62 -7.99 -1.82 -12.12
CA LEU A 62 -7.45 -2.02 -13.46
C LEU A 62 -7.64 -0.80 -14.35
N GLN A 63 -8.82 -0.17 -14.31
CA GLN A 63 -9.12 1.03 -15.09
C GLN A 63 -8.18 2.17 -14.70
N LYS A 64 -8.03 2.44 -13.40
CA LYS A 64 -7.13 3.48 -12.90
C LYS A 64 -5.68 3.18 -13.29
N TYR A 65 -5.21 1.97 -13.01
CA TYR A 65 -3.85 1.54 -13.31
C TYR A 65 -3.54 1.68 -14.80
N SER A 66 -4.48 1.28 -15.66
CA SER A 66 -4.31 1.28 -17.12
C SER A 66 -4.40 2.67 -17.76
N SER A 67 -4.98 3.65 -17.04
CA SER A 67 -5.09 5.04 -17.49
C SER A 67 -3.86 5.90 -17.21
N LEU A 68 -2.94 5.41 -16.38
CA LEU A 68 -1.75 6.16 -15.95
C LEU A 68 -0.61 6.04 -16.96
N SER A 69 0.07 7.16 -17.22
CA SER A 69 1.36 7.15 -17.90
C SER A 69 2.47 6.78 -16.91
N LEU A 70 3.53 6.12 -17.37
CA LEU A 70 4.72 5.85 -16.53
C LEU A 70 5.32 7.14 -15.93
N MET A 71 5.13 8.27 -16.61
CA MET A 71 5.59 9.60 -16.17
C MET A 71 4.60 10.30 -15.25
N THR A 72 3.45 9.71 -14.93
CA THR A 72 2.46 10.33 -14.04
C THR A 72 3.01 10.36 -12.62
N THR A 73 3.06 11.55 -12.02
CA THR A 73 3.36 11.71 -10.60
C THR A 73 2.10 11.52 -9.78
N LEU A 74 2.11 10.52 -8.90
CA LEU A 74 1.07 10.26 -7.92
C LEU A 74 1.37 11.08 -6.65
N LYS A 75 0.34 11.63 -6.03
CA LYS A 75 0.46 12.46 -4.82
C LYS A 75 -0.60 12.07 -3.79
N CYS A 76 -0.22 12.10 -2.51
CA CYS A 76 -1.18 11.99 -1.42
C CYS A 76 -2.06 13.24 -1.32
N LYS A 77 -3.21 13.13 -0.65
CA LYS A 77 -4.14 14.26 -0.45
C LYS A 77 -3.49 15.39 0.33
N SER A 78 -2.65 15.04 1.31
CA SER A 78 -1.82 15.98 2.07
C SER A 78 -0.73 16.66 1.23
N GLY A 79 -0.39 16.12 0.06
CA GLY A 79 0.70 16.62 -0.80
C GLY A 79 2.11 16.38 -0.26
N SER A 80 2.25 15.71 0.90
CA SER A 80 3.52 15.52 1.61
C SER A 80 4.44 14.51 0.93
N THR A 81 3.87 13.56 0.19
CA THR A 81 4.58 12.49 -0.50
C THR A 81 4.12 12.38 -1.94
N PHE A 82 5.07 12.04 -2.81
CA PHE A 82 4.83 11.81 -4.22
C PHE A 82 5.75 10.71 -4.73
N VAL A 83 5.25 9.92 -5.68
CA VAL A 83 6.03 8.90 -6.40
C VAL A 83 5.70 8.98 -7.88
N ASN A 84 6.62 8.60 -8.75
CA ASN A 84 6.26 8.43 -10.15
C ASN A 84 5.60 7.07 -10.34
N PHE A 85 4.62 6.98 -11.24
CA PHE A 85 3.97 5.72 -11.51
C PHE A 85 4.95 4.65 -11.99
N MET A 86 6.05 5.01 -12.64
CA MET A 86 7.13 4.08 -12.96
C MET A 86 7.79 3.40 -11.72
N ASP A 87 7.67 3.97 -10.53
CA ASP A 87 8.14 3.38 -9.27
C ASP A 87 7.18 2.29 -8.76
N VAL A 88 5.89 2.41 -9.11
CA VAL A 88 4.80 1.47 -8.79
C VAL A 88 4.59 0.43 -9.91
N ALA A 89 4.95 0.76 -11.14
CA ALA A 89 4.84 -0.14 -12.27
C ALA A 89 5.98 -1.16 -12.30
N ALA A 90 5.68 -2.33 -12.84
CA ALA A 90 6.55 -3.51 -12.91
C ALA A 90 6.74 -4.28 -11.59
N VAL A 91 6.00 -3.92 -10.53
CA VAL A 91 6.14 -4.51 -9.19
C VAL A 91 4.81 -5.06 -8.65
N VAL A 92 3.71 -4.91 -9.39
CA VAL A 92 2.40 -5.42 -8.99
C VAL A 92 2.35 -6.96 -8.99
N PRO A 93 2.82 -7.67 -10.03
CA PRO A 93 3.09 -9.10 -9.92
C PRO A 93 4.16 -9.28 -8.83
N ARG A 94 3.95 -10.20 -7.88
CA ARG A 94 4.76 -10.45 -6.67
C ARG A 94 6.21 -10.92 -6.92
N ASN A 95 6.81 -10.53 -8.04
CA ASN A 95 8.13 -10.92 -8.50
C ASN A 95 9.16 -9.79 -8.37
N ALA A 96 8.75 -8.64 -7.83
CA ALA A 96 9.62 -7.51 -7.54
C ALA A 96 9.10 -6.75 -6.32
N MET A 97 9.98 -6.03 -5.62
CA MET A 97 9.65 -5.35 -4.39
C MET A 97 9.27 -3.90 -4.59
N LEU A 98 8.35 -3.43 -3.74
CA LEU A 98 8.11 -2.02 -3.54
C LEU A 98 9.31 -1.38 -2.86
N ASN A 99 9.72 -0.21 -3.36
CA ASN A 99 10.75 0.60 -2.71
C ASN A 99 10.16 1.40 -1.53
N ASP A 100 11.04 1.96 -0.70
CA ASP A 100 10.68 2.75 0.48
C ASP A 100 9.74 3.93 0.17
N ALA A 101 9.89 4.57 -1.01
CA ALA A 101 9.06 5.71 -1.39
C ALA A 101 7.61 5.30 -1.65
N VAL A 102 7.39 4.17 -2.33
CA VAL A 102 6.04 3.63 -2.58
C VAL A 102 5.39 3.15 -1.29
N ILE A 103 6.16 2.48 -0.42
CA ILE A 103 5.66 2.07 0.90
C ILE A 103 5.29 3.29 1.76
N SER A 104 6.17 4.30 1.84
CA SER A 104 5.93 5.54 2.56
C SER A 104 4.68 6.27 2.05
N MET A 105 4.50 6.34 0.72
CA MET A 105 3.28 6.89 0.13
C MET A 105 2.04 6.08 0.55
N GLY A 106 2.09 4.74 0.52
CA GLY A 106 0.99 3.89 0.96
C GLY A 106 0.60 4.11 2.43
N ILE A 107 1.58 4.16 3.33
CA ILE A 107 1.36 4.48 4.75
C ILE A 107 0.75 5.87 4.90
N GLN A 108 1.27 6.88 4.19
CA GLN A 108 0.71 8.23 4.23
C GLN A 108 -0.75 8.27 3.75
N MET A 109 -1.08 7.55 2.68
CA MET A 109 -2.46 7.46 2.17
C MET A 109 -3.40 6.86 3.23
N ILE A 110 -2.95 5.86 3.99
CA ILE A 110 -3.73 5.27 5.07
C ILE A 110 -3.89 6.27 6.21
N THR A 111 -2.80 6.89 6.66
CA THR A 111 -2.83 7.84 7.79
C THR A 111 -3.61 9.11 7.46
N ASP A 112 -3.62 9.54 6.19
CA ASP A 112 -4.46 10.64 5.71
C ASP A 112 -5.97 10.38 5.91
N THR A 113 -6.39 9.11 6.07
CA THR A 113 -7.79 8.75 6.34
C THR A 113 -8.16 8.72 7.82
N VAL A 114 -7.16 8.71 8.72
CA VAL A 114 -7.38 8.60 10.17
C VAL A 114 -6.87 9.87 10.84
N LYS A 115 -7.79 10.67 11.39
CA LYS A 115 -7.45 11.95 12.02
C LYS A 115 -6.41 11.76 13.13
N GLY A 116 -5.31 12.50 13.04
CA GLY A 116 -4.22 12.47 14.02
C GLY A 116 -3.31 11.25 13.93
N ALA A 117 -3.59 10.28 13.04
CA ALA A 117 -2.67 9.17 12.82
C ALA A 117 -1.39 9.66 12.16
N ILE A 118 -0.29 9.02 12.53
CA ILE A 118 1.04 9.40 12.10
C ILE A 118 1.67 8.24 11.33
N GLY A 119 2.11 8.53 10.11
CA GLY A 119 2.90 7.63 9.29
C GLY A 119 4.38 7.99 9.38
N LEU A 120 5.23 7.02 9.69
CA LEU A 120 6.68 7.16 9.64
C LEU A 120 7.22 6.60 8.32
N SER A 121 8.41 7.05 7.94
CA SER A 121 9.15 6.50 6.81
C SER A 121 10.06 5.38 7.29
N SER A 122 10.20 4.31 6.50
CA SER A 122 11.18 3.23 6.77
C SER A 122 12.62 3.74 6.80
N LEU A 123 12.89 4.87 6.15
CA LEU A 123 14.21 5.52 6.12
C LEU A 123 14.44 6.47 7.30
N LEU A 124 13.40 6.82 8.05
CA LEU A 124 13.47 7.77 9.17
C LEU A 124 13.10 7.05 10.46
N ILE A 125 14.12 6.55 11.15
CA ILE A 125 13.99 5.97 12.51
C ILE A 125 13.57 7.04 13.53
N TRP A 126 13.64 8.33 13.17
CA TRP A 126 13.25 9.44 14.04
C TRP A 126 12.27 10.38 13.34
N PRO A 127 11.10 10.68 13.92
CA PRO A 127 10.21 11.67 13.34
C PRO A 127 10.88 13.04 13.39
N SER A 128 11.29 13.56 12.24
CA SER A 128 11.69 14.96 12.12
C SER A 128 10.47 15.82 12.52
N GLN A 129 10.60 16.52 13.66
CA GLN A 129 9.66 17.51 14.22
C GLN A 129 8.17 17.23 13.93
N GLN A 130 7.63 16.18 14.55
CA GLN A 130 6.18 16.12 14.70
C GLN A 130 5.74 17.16 15.71
N LYS A 131 4.97 18.13 15.25
CA LYS A 131 4.42 19.22 16.07
C LYS A 131 3.19 18.81 16.88
N GLN A 132 2.82 17.54 16.82
CA GLN A 132 1.59 17.00 17.38
C GLN A 132 1.87 16.35 18.73
N TRP A 133 0.98 16.56 19.70
CA TRP A 133 1.11 15.96 21.02
C TRP A 133 0.73 14.49 20.98
N LEU A 134 1.34 13.67 21.84
CA LEU A 134 1.00 12.25 21.95
C LEU A 134 -0.48 12.03 22.30
N SER A 135 -1.09 12.93 23.07
CA SER A 135 -2.53 12.92 23.39
C SER A 135 -3.45 13.11 22.18
N GLU A 136 -2.92 13.62 21.08
CA GLU A 136 -3.64 13.88 19.83
C GLU A 136 -3.37 12.79 18.78
N THR A 137 -2.50 11.84 19.08
CA THR A 137 -1.98 10.84 18.13
C THR A 137 -2.55 9.46 18.47
N PRO A 138 -3.70 9.03 17.92
CA PRO A 138 -4.28 7.73 18.24
C PRO A 138 -3.45 6.55 17.70
N PHE A 139 -2.72 6.75 16.59
CA PHE A 139 -1.92 5.72 15.96
C PHE A 139 -0.59 6.25 15.45
N VAL A 140 0.47 5.45 15.60
CA VAL A 140 1.75 5.62 14.90
C VAL A 140 2.02 4.36 14.10
N ILE A 141 2.23 4.52 12.79
CA ILE A 141 2.45 3.42 11.85
C ILE A 141 3.87 3.53 11.30
N LEU A 142 4.66 2.47 11.47
CA LEU A 142 6.05 2.39 11.03
C LEU A 142 6.24 1.18 10.09
N PRO A 143 6.44 1.40 8.78
CA PRO A 143 6.87 0.34 7.88
C PRO A 143 8.34 0.00 8.11
N LEU A 144 8.68 -1.28 8.06
CA LEU A 144 10.04 -1.79 8.26
C LEU A 144 10.48 -2.59 7.05
N ASN A 145 11.64 -2.24 6.50
CA ASN A 145 12.32 -3.07 5.53
C ASN A 145 13.14 -4.12 6.29
N LEU A 146 12.69 -5.36 6.27
CA LEU A 146 13.28 -6.51 6.93
C LEU A 146 14.17 -7.23 5.90
N ASP A 147 15.48 -7.18 6.11
CA ASP A 147 16.51 -7.82 5.28
C ASP A 147 16.54 -7.42 3.79
N SER A 148 16.10 -6.20 3.45
CA SER A 148 16.07 -5.69 2.06
C SER A 148 15.16 -6.46 1.11
N VAL A 149 14.55 -7.56 1.56
CA VAL A 149 13.71 -8.46 0.74
C VAL A 149 12.30 -8.66 1.29
N HIS A 150 12.03 -8.15 2.48
CA HIS A 150 10.78 -8.37 3.19
C HIS A 150 10.27 -7.08 3.86
N TRP A 151 8.96 -6.97 4.05
CA TRP A 151 8.32 -5.79 4.63
C TRP A 151 7.41 -6.19 5.79
N GLY A 152 7.68 -5.60 6.96
CA GLY A 152 6.80 -5.66 8.12
C GLY A 152 6.22 -4.28 8.45
N VAL A 153 5.26 -4.25 9.36
CA VAL A 153 4.71 -2.98 9.90
C VAL A 153 4.55 -3.07 11.41
N ILE A 154 4.99 -2.02 12.10
CA ILE A 154 4.65 -1.77 13.50
C ILE A 154 3.51 -0.78 13.55
N ILE A 155 2.48 -1.11 14.34
CA ILE A 155 1.33 -0.25 14.61
C ILE A 155 1.29 -0.01 16.12
N VAL A 156 1.51 1.23 16.52
CA VAL A 156 1.38 1.67 17.91
C VAL A 156 0.02 2.34 18.07
N GLU A 157 -0.83 1.74 18.89
CA GLU A 157 -2.08 2.35 19.36
C GLU A 157 -1.79 3.15 20.62
N VAL A 158 -2.23 4.40 20.65
CA VAL A 158 -2.02 5.31 21.77
C VAL A 158 -3.37 5.61 22.41
N ALA A 159 -3.56 5.11 23.63
CA ALA A 159 -4.65 5.50 24.51
C ALA A 159 -4.08 6.33 25.65
N PHE A 160 -3.84 7.62 25.37
CA PHE A 160 -3.27 8.55 26.34
C PHE A 160 -4.22 8.80 27.53
N PRO A 161 -3.70 8.99 28.76
CA PRO A 161 -2.29 8.92 29.18
C PRO A 161 -1.83 7.50 29.56
N THR A 162 -2.70 6.51 29.45
CA THR A 162 -2.59 5.30 30.27
C THR A 162 -1.99 4.11 29.54
N THR A 163 -2.14 4.00 28.22
CA THR A 163 -1.78 2.77 27.50
C THR A 163 -1.15 3.05 26.14
N LEU A 164 -0.06 2.34 25.86
CA LEU A 164 0.48 2.15 24.52
C LEU A 164 0.38 0.66 24.19
N ARG A 165 -0.28 0.32 23.08
CA ARG A 165 -0.27 -1.05 22.55
C ARG A 165 0.58 -1.07 21.30
N VAL A 166 1.55 -1.97 21.25
CA VAL A 166 2.42 -2.15 20.09
C VAL A 166 2.05 -3.47 19.43
N ASN A 167 1.64 -3.39 18.17
CA ASN A 167 1.37 -4.55 17.33
C ASN A 167 2.44 -4.62 16.23
N PHE A 168 2.91 -5.81 15.92
CA PHE A 168 3.82 -6.06 14.80
C PHE A 168 3.15 -7.05 13.86
N TYR A 169 3.10 -6.71 12.58
CA TYR A 169 2.57 -7.57 11.52
C TYR A 169 3.65 -7.83 10.48
N GLU A 170 3.88 -9.11 10.23
CA GLU A 170 4.81 -9.68 9.27
C GLU A 170 3.98 -10.70 8.47
N PRO A 171 3.82 -10.55 7.13
CA PRO A 171 2.91 -11.38 6.34
C PRO A 171 3.49 -12.74 5.86
N LEU A 172 4.76 -13.05 6.13
CA LEU A 172 5.46 -14.28 5.77
C LEU A 172 5.78 -15.20 6.97
N HIS A 173 5.41 -14.82 8.21
CA HIS A 173 5.61 -15.57 9.45
C HIS A 173 4.31 -15.84 10.21
#